data_AF-A0A2X3FGG5-F1
#
_entry.id   AF-A0A2X3FGG5-F1
#
_cell.length_a   1.000
_cell.length_b   1.000
_cell.length_c   1.000
_cell.angle_alpha   90.00
_cell.angle_beta   90.00
_cell.angle_gamma   90.00
#
_symmetry.space_group_name_H-M   'P 1'
#
loop_
_entity.id
_entity.type
_entity.pdbx_description
1 polymer ?
#
loop_
_entity_poly.entity_id
_entity_poly.type
_entity_poly.pdbx_seq_one_letter_code
_entity_poly.pdbx_strand_id
1 'polypeptide(L)' 'MRLRVAPLALLKRLALRLLLIAAVFWGGGIALFSVLPVPFSAVMLERQVSAWLSGDFHYLAHSDWGRYG' A
#
# COMPACT_ATOMS: atom_id res chain seq x y z
N MET A 1 46.97 -11.18 -2.84
CA MET A 1 46.30 -9.95 -3.36
C MET A 1 45.67 -9.19 -2.21
N ARG A 2 46.27 -8.07 -1.77
CA ARG A 2 45.60 -7.14 -0.84
C ARG A 2 44.52 -6.43 -1.65
N LEU A 3 43.26 -6.87 -1.52
CA LEU A 3 42.11 -6.21 -2.11
C LEU A 3 42.00 -4.82 -1.48
N ARG A 4 42.62 -3.83 -2.12
CA ARG A 4 42.33 -2.41 -1.90
C ARG A 4 40.94 -2.15 -2.49
N VAL A 5 39.89 -2.76 -1.94
CA VAL A 5 38.55 -2.25 -2.16
C VAL A 5 38.55 -0.88 -1.53
N ALA A 6 38.72 0.13 -2.38
CA ALA A 6 38.76 1.51 -1.97
C ALA A 6 37.53 1.77 -1.07
N PRO A 7 37.67 2.42 0.09
CA PRO A 7 36.53 2.68 0.98
C PRO A 7 35.37 3.35 0.23
N LEU A 8 35.68 4.13 -0.80
CA LEU A 8 34.72 4.70 -1.75
C LEU A 8 33.88 3.66 -2.50
N ALA A 9 34.46 2.54 -2.91
CA ALA A 9 33.76 1.45 -3.59
C ALA A 9 32.79 0.72 -2.65
N LEU A 10 33.13 0.57 -1.37
CA LEU A 10 32.24 0.02 -0.35
C LEU A 10 31.10 1.00 -0.05
N LEU A 11 31.41 2.29 0.10
CA LEU A 11 30.41 3.34 0.30
C LEU A 11 29.43 3.42 -0.88
N LYS A 12 29.93 3.38 -2.12
CA LYS A 12 29.11 3.36 -3.33
C LYS A 12 28.19 2.14 -3.35
N ARG A 13 28.70 0.95 -2.99
CA ARG A 13 27.88 -0.27 -2.89
C ARG A 13 26.79 -0.15 -1.83
N LEU A 14 27.09 0.45 -0.67
CA LEU A 14 26.11 0.65 0.38
C LEU A 14 25.03 1.67 -0.06
N ALA A 15 25.43 2.79 -0.64
CA ALA A 15 24.52 3.80 -1.16
C ALA A 15 23.58 3.22 -2.23
N LEU A 16 24.09 2.43 -3.17
CA LEU A 16 23.27 1.75 -4.16
C LEU A 16 22.28 0.77 -3.54
N ARG A 17 22.70 -0.01 -2.52
CA ARG A 17 21.78 -0.90 -1.79
C ARG A 17 20.67 -0.14 -1.09
N LEU A 18 20.99 0.95 -0.39
CA LEU A 18 19.99 1.78 0.28
C LEU A 18 19.01 2.39 -0.71
N LEU A 19 19.51 2.87 -1.86
CA LEU A 19 18.68 3.42 -2.93
C LEU A 19 17.74 2.36 -3.52
N LEU A 20 18.22 1.13 -3.73
CA LEU A 20 17.37 0.03 -4.19
C LEU A 20 16.30 -0.33 -3.16
N ILE A 21 16.65 -0.41 -1.87
CA ILE A 21 15.68 -0.66 -0.79
C ILE A 21 14.63 0.44 -0.77
N ALA A 22 15.04 1.71 -0.86
CA ALA A 22 14.11 2.83 -0.94
C ALA A 22 13.20 2.72 -2.17
N ALA A 23 13.75 2.43 -3.35
CA ALA A 23 12.96 2.29 -4.57
C ALA A 23 11.91 1.18 -4.46
N VAL A 24 12.28 0.02 -3.90
CA VAL A 24 11.34 -1.09 -3.63
C VAL A 24 10.31 -0.70 -2.58
N PHE A 25 10.72 -0.02 -1.52
CA PHE A 25 9.80 0.40 -0.45
C PHE A 25 8.77 1.41 -0.96
N TRP A 26 9.21 2.44 -1.69
CA TRP A 26 8.33 3.45 -2.28
C TRP A 26 7.46 2.86 -3.40
N GLY A 27 8.07 2.13 -4.34
CA GLY A 27 7.34 1.50 -5.45
C GLY A 27 6.35 0.44 -4.96
N GLY A 28 6.77 -0.39 -3.99
CA GLY A 28 5.92 -1.39 -3.35
C GLY A 28 4.78 -0.76 -2.56
N GLY A 29 5.03 0.32 -1.82
CA GLY A 29 3.99 1.09 -1.14
C GLY A 29 2.97 1.65 -2.13
N ILE A 30 3.42 2.31 -3.20
CA ILE A 30 2.52 2.85 -4.24
C ILE A 30 1.69 1.72 -4.88
N ALA A 31 2.32 0.61 -5.28
CA ALA A 31 1.61 -0.52 -5.86
C ALA A 31 0.59 -1.12 -4.88
N LEU A 32 0.97 -1.28 -3.61
CA LEU A 32 0.09 -1.78 -2.56
C LEU A 32 -1.12 -0.86 -2.35
N PHE A 33 -0.90 0.45 -2.26
CA PHE A 33 -1.97 1.45 -2.11
C PHE A 33 -2.77 1.71 -3.39
N SER A 34 -2.33 1.22 -4.56
CA SER A 34 -3.10 1.31 -5.80
C SER A 34 -4.28 0.32 -5.85
N VAL A 35 -4.15 -0.80 -5.14
CA VAL A 35 -5.18 -1.84 -5.05
C VAL A 35 -5.83 -1.89 -3.67
N LEU A 36 -5.11 -1.46 -2.63
CA LEU A 36 -5.71 -1.33 -1.31
C LEU A 36 -6.67 -0.14 -1.30
N PRO A 37 -7.89 -0.36 -0.80
CA PRO A 37 -8.81 0.72 -0.59
C PRO A 37 -8.23 1.78 0.38
N VAL A 38 -7.92 3.00 -0.11
CA VAL A 38 -7.57 4.18 0.70
C VAL A 38 -8.61 4.34 1.81
N PRO A 39 -8.26 4.68 3.07
CA PRO A 39 -9.00 4.43 4.33
C PRO A 39 -10.53 4.52 4.32
N PHE A 40 -11.13 5.42 3.54
CA PHE A 40 -12.58 5.46 3.32
C PHE A 40 -13.15 4.12 2.83
N SER A 41 -12.42 3.46 1.94
CA SER A 41 -12.79 2.18 1.37
C SER A 41 -12.39 0.98 2.25
N ALA A 42 -11.49 1.14 3.22
CA ALA A 42 -11.22 0.10 4.22
C ALA A 42 -12.37 0.01 5.24
N VAL A 43 -12.89 1.14 5.72
CA VAL A 43 -14.08 1.18 6.59
C VAL A 43 -15.33 0.73 5.84
N MET A 44 -15.49 1.13 4.57
CA MET A 44 -16.57 0.60 3.74
C MET A 44 -16.41 -0.90 3.45
N LEU A 45 -15.19 -1.40 3.22
CA LEU A 45 -14.91 -2.82 3.05
C LEU A 45 -15.22 -3.61 4.32
N GLU A 46 -14.86 -3.09 5.49
CA GLU A 46 -15.20 -3.70 6.77
C GLU A 46 -16.72 -3.84 6.93
N ARG A 47 -17.46 -2.77 6.63
CA ARG A 47 -18.93 -2.78 6.70
C ARG A 47 -19.56 -3.75 5.68
N GLN A 48 -19.01 -3.81 4.47
CA GLN A 48 -19.49 -4.71 3.41
C GLN A 48 -19.16 -6.18 3.70
N VAL A 49 -17.95 -6.48 4.19
CA VAL A 49 -17.54 -7.83 4.59
C VAL A 49 -18.32 -8.29 5.82
N SER A 50 -18.56 -7.40 6.78
CA SER A 50 -19.42 -7.68 7.95
C SER A 50 -20.85 -8.02 7.52
N ALA A 51 -21.43 -7.28 6.56
CA ALA A 51 -22.74 -7.57 5.99
C ALA A 51 -22.81 -8.95 5.29
N TRP A 52 -21.76 -9.33 4.56
CA TRP A 52 -21.66 -10.67 3.96
C TRP A 52 -21.55 -11.78 5.00
N LEU A 53 -20.78 -11.56 6.07
CA LEU A 53 -20.61 -12.52 7.17
C LEU A 53 -21.88 -12.66 8.02
N SER A 54 -22.73 -11.65 8.08
CA SER A 54 -24.07 -11.74 8.69
C SER A 54 -25.13 -12.38 7.78
N GLY A 55 -24.75 -12.80 6.56
CA GLY A 55 -25.64 -13.49 5.61
C GLY A 55 -26.35 -12.58 4.61
N ASP A 56 -26.08 -11.26 4.63
CA ASP A 56 -26.67 -10.27 3.73
C ASP A 56 -25.74 -9.98 2.54
N PHE A 57 -25.75 -10.89 1.56
CA PHE A 57 -25.02 -10.73 0.30
C PHE A 57 -25.66 -9.70 -0.65
N HIS A 58 -26.84 -9.19 -0.33
CA HIS A 58 -27.59 -8.20 -1.12
C HIS A 58 -27.35 -6.74 -0.66
N TYR A 59 -26.34 -6.50 0.17
CA TYR A 59 -25.96 -5.15 0.58
C TYR A 59 -25.13 -4.45 -0.52
N LEU A 60 -25.80 -3.74 -1.43
CA LEU A 60 -25.18 -2.67 -2.21
C LEU A 60 -25.30 -1.37 -1.41
N ALA A 61 -24.16 -0.79 -1.00
CA ALA A 61 -24.13 0.52 -0.36
C ALA A 61 -24.69 1.59 -1.33
N HIS A 62 -25.98 1.91 -1.18
CA HIS A 62 -26.61 3.03 -1.86
C HIS A 62 -26.23 4.29 -1.11
N SER A 63 -25.41 5.16 -1.72
CA SER A 63 -25.24 6.53 -1.26
C SER A 63 -26.33 7.38 -1.89
N ASP A 64 -27.52 7.34 -1.30
CA ASP A 64 -28.56 8.32 -1.64
C ASP A 64 -28.17 9.67 -1.04
N TRP A 65 -27.65 10.55 -1.89
CA TRP A 65 -27.51 11.97 -1.61
C TRP A 65 -28.88 12.63 -1.83
N GLY A 66 -29.86 12.16 -1.07
CA GLY A 66 -31.24 12.62 -1.10
C GLY A 66 -31.46 13.70 -0.06
N ARG A 67 -31.38 14.96 -0.52
CA ARG A 67 -32.03 16.17 0.02
C ARG A 67 -32.78 15.98 1.36
N TYR A 68 -32.27 16.64 2.40
CA TYR A 68 -33.18 17.32 3.32
C TYR A 68 -33.82 18.49 2.55
N GLY A 69 -35.09 18.30 2.22
CA GLY A 69 -36.04 19.28 1.72
C GLY A 69 -37.43 18.74 2.02
#